data_AF-A0AA39S1V8-F1
#
_entry.id   AF-A0AA39S1V8-F1
#
_cell.length_a   1.000
_cell.length_b   1.000
_cell.length_c   1.000
_cell.angle_alpha   90.00
_cell.angle_beta   90.00
_cell.angle_gamma   90.00
#
_symmetry.space_group_name_H-M   'P 1'
#
loop_
_entity.id
_entity.type
_entity.pdbx_description
1 polymer ?
#
loop_
_entity_poly.entity_id
_entity_poly.type
_entity_poly.pdbx_seq_one_letter_code
_entity_poly.pdbx_strand_id
1 'polypeptide(L)'
;MLLSEEPETEEIKSSTVDGGKGTWKHAAFHVATTIATPAAYAPLPFALASLGWVLGVSSLVGGTLVTWYSSLLISSLWGWNGNNHITYKHLAHSIFGFWGYWSIAFFQQVASLGNNIAIQIAAGTSLKAVYKYYYTDGSLTLQHFIVFFGAFELFLSQLPNIHSLRWVNALCTFSTIGFAATTIGVTIYNGAIGI
;
A
#
# COMPACT_ATOMS: atom_id res chain seq x y z
N MET A 1 -44.67 -7.49 18.03
CA MET A 1 -44.54 -6.03 18.20
C MET A 1 -43.27 -5.81 19.01
N LEU A 2 -42.25 -5.28 18.32
CA LEU A 2 -41.07 -4.57 18.80
C LEU A 2 -39.98 -5.28 19.63
N LEU A 3 -38.75 -4.98 19.18
CA LEU A 3 -37.45 -4.94 19.87
C LEU A 3 -36.61 -6.22 19.95
N SER A 4 -35.63 -6.35 19.04
CA SER A 4 -34.18 -6.50 19.38
C SER A 4 -33.25 -6.73 18.18
N GLU A 5 -33.40 -5.98 17.07
CA GLU A 5 -32.52 -6.14 15.90
C GLU A 5 -31.87 -4.84 15.38
N GLU A 6 -31.69 -3.82 16.24
CA GLU A 6 -30.90 -2.61 15.88
C GLU A 6 -30.05 -2.12 17.05
N PRO A 7 -28.77 -2.52 17.10
CA PRO A 7 -27.73 -1.57 17.52
C PRO A 7 -26.61 -1.39 16.46
N GLU A 8 -26.43 -2.36 15.55
CA GLU A 8 -25.30 -2.34 14.59
C GLU A 8 -25.59 -1.45 13.36
N THR A 9 -26.86 -1.32 12.95
CA THR A 9 -27.29 -0.46 11.85
C THR A 9 -27.29 1.04 12.19
N GLU A 10 -27.43 1.42 13.47
CA GLU A 10 -27.37 2.82 13.89
C GLU A 10 -25.93 3.33 14.11
N GLU A 11 -25.00 2.51 14.62
CA GLU A 11 -23.58 2.90 14.70
C GLU A 11 -22.92 3.05 13.31
N ILE A 12 -23.33 2.24 12.33
CA ILE A 12 -22.87 2.38 10.94
C ILE A 12 -23.49 3.61 10.27
N LYS A 13 -24.71 4.01 10.66
CA LYS A 13 -25.33 5.27 10.19
C LYS A 13 -24.73 6.51 10.85
N SER A 14 -24.35 6.47 12.13
CA SER A 14 -23.76 7.65 12.79
C SER A 14 -22.33 7.93 12.31
N SER A 15 -21.59 6.89 11.89
CA SER A 15 -20.26 7.02 11.28
C SER A 15 -20.28 7.44 9.81
N THR A 16 -21.46 7.53 9.17
CA THR A 16 -21.61 7.94 7.76
C THR A 16 -22.16 9.37 7.56
N VAL A 17 -22.43 10.12 8.64
CA VAL A 17 -23.00 11.49 8.56
C VAL A 17 -21.95 12.62 8.65
N ASP A 18 -20.66 12.32 8.83
CA ASP A 18 -19.61 13.30 8.55
C ASP A 18 -19.21 13.22 7.08
N GLY A 19 -19.97 13.94 6.24
CA GLY A 19 -19.69 14.14 4.82
C GLY A 19 -18.28 14.67 4.59
N GLY A 20 -17.35 13.76 4.33
CA GLY A 20 -15.94 14.07 4.12
C GLY A 20 -15.76 15.01 2.94
N LYS A 21 -15.18 16.19 3.20
CA LYS A 21 -14.77 17.21 2.23
C LYS A 21 -13.58 16.75 1.36
N GLY A 22 -13.58 15.50 0.90
CA GLY A 22 -12.54 14.93 0.05
C GLY A 22 -12.88 15.11 -1.43
N THR A 23 -12.13 15.92 -2.16
CA THR A 23 -12.26 15.97 -3.63
C THR A 23 -11.82 14.63 -4.23
N TRP A 24 -12.50 14.14 -5.27
CA TRP A 24 -12.11 12.90 -5.98
C TRP A 24 -10.64 12.90 -6.43
N LYS A 25 -10.11 14.07 -6.82
CA LYS A 25 -8.68 14.27 -7.13
C LYS A 25 -7.75 13.91 -5.96
N HIS A 26 -8.15 14.27 -4.74
CA HIS A 26 -7.37 13.98 -3.53
C HIS A 26 -7.41 12.48 -3.20
N ALA A 27 -8.59 11.84 -3.33
CA ALA A 27 -8.72 10.40 -3.16
C ALA A 27 -7.90 9.63 -4.21
N ALA A 28 -7.99 10.02 -5.49
CA ALA A 28 -7.21 9.43 -6.56
C ALA A 28 -5.70 9.60 -6.33
N PHE A 29 -5.26 10.78 -5.88
CA PHE A 29 -3.86 11.03 -5.53
C PHE A 29 -3.40 10.11 -4.40
N HIS A 30 -4.17 10.00 -3.30
CA HIS A 30 -3.83 9.11 -2.20
C HIS A 30 -3.76 7.64 -2.61
N VAL A 31 -4.71 7.17 -3.43
CA VAL A 31 -4.69 5.79 -3.93
C VAL A 31 -3.47 5.55 -4.81
N ALA A 32 -3.18 6.49 -5.73
CA ALA A 32 -2.02 6.38 -6.61
C ALA A 32 -0.70 6.34 -5.84
N THR A 33 -0.54 7.19 -4.83
CA THR A 33 0.69 7.24 -4.03
C THR A 33 0.83 6.03 -3.09
N THR A 34 -0.27 5.48 -2.56
CA THR A 34 -0.24 4.23 -1.79
C THR A 34 0.21 3.06 -2.67
N ILE A 35 -0.26 2.98 -3.92
CA ILE A 35 0.14 1.94 -4.87
C ILE A 35 1.60 2.13 -5.31
N ALA A 36 2.02 3.37 -5.56
CA ALA A 36 3.36 3.71 -6.01
C ALA A 36 4.39 3.82 -4.87
N THR A 37 4.17 3.15 -3.73
CA THR A 37 5.07 3.27 -2.58
C THR A 37 6.45 2.65 -2.86
N PRO A 38 7.56 3.29 -2.44
CA PRO A 38 8.93 2.78 -2.61
C PRO A 38 9.15 1.34 -2.21
N ALA A 39 8.54 0.92 -1.11
CA ALA A 39 8.66 -0.44 -0.63
C ALA A 39 8.02 -1.48 -1.57
N ALA A 40 6.95 -1.13 -2.28
CA ALA A 40 6.25 -2.05 -3.18
C ALA A 40 7.06 -2.31 -4.46
N TYR A 41 7.80 -1.33 -4.97
CA TYR A 41 8.60 -1.48 -6.19
C TYR A 41 10.09 -1.70 -5.98
N ALA A 42 10.63 -1.57 -4.77
CA ALA A 42 12.03 -1.89 -4.48
C ALA A 42 12.45 -3.31 -4.90
N PRO A 43 11.66 -4.38 -4.67
CA PRO A 43 12.01 -5.74 -5.10
C PRO A 43 11.68 -6.03 -6.58
N LEU A 44 10.90 -5.17 -7.24
CA LEU A 44 10.42 -5.39 -8.61
C LEU A 44 11.55 -5.53 -9.65
N PRO A 45 12.59 -4.67 -9.66
CA PRO A 45 13.73 -4.81 -10.58
C PRO A 45 14.46 -6.14 -10.43
N PHE A 46 14.64 -6.60 -9.18
CA PHE A 46 15.29 -7.89 -8.91
C PHE A 46 14.44 -9.07 -9.40
N ALA A 47 13.13 -9.03 -9.17
CA ALA A 47 12.20 -10.04 -9.67
C ALA A 47 12.17 -10.06 -11.21
N LEU A 48 12.10 -8.88 -11.85
CA LEU A 48 12.09 -8.75 -13.30
C LEU A 48 13.42 -9.22 -13.94
N ALA A 49 14.55 -8.93 -13.31
CA ALA A 49 15.85 -9.44 -13.72
C ALA A 49 15.92 -10.97 -13.61
N SER A 50 15.31 -11.56 -12.58
CA SER A 50 15.29 -13.01 -12.36
C SER A 50 14.38 -13.77 -13.35
N LEU A 51 13.26 -13.16 -13.75
CA LEU A 51 12.34 -13.74 -14.75
C LEU A 51 12.81 -13.51 -16.20
N GLY A 52 13.68 -12.53 -16.43
CA GLY A 52 14.07 -12.06 -17.76
C GLY A 52 13.06 -11.09 -18.37
N TRP A 53 13.50 -10.32 -19.37
CA TRP A 53 12.75 -9.17 -19.90
C TRP A 53 11.34 -9.53 -20.39
N VAL A 54 11.22 -10.55 -21.25
CA VAL A 54 9.93 -10.91 -21.87
C VAL A 54 8.94 -11.41 -20.83
N LEU A 55 9.33 -12.34 -19.97
CA LEU A 55 8.45 -12.89 -18.92
C LEU A 55 8.15 -11.85 -17.85
N GLY A 56 9.14 -11.04 -17.46
CA GLY A 56 8.97 -9.92 -16.54
C GLY A 56 7.91 -8.94 -17.03
N VAL A 57 8.07 -8.38 -18.23
CA VAL A 57 7.09 -7.45 -18.82
C VAL A 57 5.72 -8.11 -19.02
N SER A 58 5.70 -9.35 -19.53
CA SER A 58 4.43 -10.09 -19.73
C SER A 58 3.68 -10.30 -18.41
N SER A 59 4.39 -10.62 -17.32
CA SER A 59 3.80 -10.79 -16.00
C SER A 59 3.25 -9.48 -15.42
N LEU A 60 3.95 -8.35 -15.64
CA LEU A 60 3.49 -7.03 -15.21
C LEU A 60 2.22 -6.62 -15.96
N VAL A 61 2.18 -6.83 -17.27
CA VAL A 61 1.00 -6.56 -18.09
C VAL A 61 -0.17 -7.46 -17.65
N GLY A 62 0.08 -8.76 -17.48
CA GLY A 62 -0.93 -9.71 -17.01
C GLY A 62 -1.49 -9.32 -15.63
N GLY A 63 -0.63 -9.03 -14.66
CA GLY A 63 -1.04 -8.58 -13.33
C GLY A 63 -1.84 -7.28 -13.35
N THR A 64 -1.45 -6.34 -14.23
CA THR A 64 -2.19 -5.09 -14.43
C THR A 64 -3.59 -5.35 -14.99
N LEU A 65 -3.72 -6.20 -16.02
CA LEU A 65 -5.01 -6.54 -16.63
C LEU A 65 -5.94 -7.24 -15.63
N VAL A 66 -5.40 -8.18 -14.84
CA VAL A 66 -6.17 -8.87 -13.79
C VAL A 66 -6.65 -7.88 -12.72
N THR A 67 -5.79 -6.95 -12.28
CA THR A 67 -6.16 -5.92 -11.29
C THR A 67 -7.22 -4.97 -11.85
N TRP A 68 -7.07 -4.56 -13.11
CA TRP A 68 -8.02 -3.70 -13.81
C TRP A 68 -9.38 -4.36 -13.93
N TYR A 69 -9.42 -5.60 -14.40
CA TYR A 69 -10.65 -6.39 -14.54
C TYR A 69 -11.35 -6.58 -13.18
N SER A 70 -10.59 -6.91 -12.14
CA SER A 70 -11.12 -7.05 -10.77
C SER A 70 -11.71 -5.72 -10.26
N SER A 71 -11.06 -4.60 -10.56
CA SER A 71 -11.54 -3.27 -10.17
C SER A 71 -12.85 -2.89 -10.89
N LEU A 72 -13.00 -3.25 -12.16
CA LEU A 72 -14.25 -3.06 -12.91
C LEU A 72 -15.38 -3.92 -12.34
N LEU A 73 -15.11 -5.18 -12.00
CA LEU A 73 -16.09 -6.05 -11.35
C LEU A 73 -16.56 -5.44 -10.03
N ILE A 74 -15.62 -5.05 -9.15
CA ILE A 74 -15.96 -4.44 -7.85
C ILE A 74 -16.76 -3.15 -8.05
N SER A 75 -16.37 -2.31 -9.00
CA SER A 75 -17.12 -1.09 -9.32
C SER A 75 -18.54 -1.38 -9.82
N SER A 76 -18.74 -2.46 -10.58
CA SER A 76 -20.08 -2.86 -11.04
C SER A 76 -20.94 -3.42 -9.92
N LEU A 77 -20.32 -4.08 -8.92
CA LEU A 77 -20.99 -4.61 -7.74
C LEU A 77 -21.27 -3.55 -6.66
N TRP A 78 -20.72 -2.34 -6.79
CA TRP A 78 -20.87 -1.27 -5.80
C TRP A 78 -22.34 -0.92 -5.47
N GLY A 79 -23.24 -1.00 -6.47
CA GLY A 79 -24.68 -0.75 -6.34
C GLY A 79 -25.55 -2.01 -6.17
N TRP A 80 -24.97 -3.14 -5.77
CA TRP A 80 -25.70 -4.40 -5.62
C TRP A 80 -26.82 -4.31 -4.57
N ASN A 81 -28.02 -4.77 -4.93
CA ASN A 81 -29.21 -4.85 -4.06
C ASN A 81 -29.75 -3.51 -3.53
N GLY A 82 -29.55 -2.41 -4.27
CA GLY A 82 -30.12 -1.09 -3.94
C GLY A 82 -29.40 -0.33 -2.83
N ASN A 83 -28.33 -0.89 -2.26
CA ASN A 83 -27.49 -0.27 -1.24
C ASN A 83 -26.05 -0.14 -1.74
N ASN A 84 -25.47 1.06 -1.57
CA ASN A 84 -24.09 1.33 -1.95
C ASN A 84 -23.14 0.77 -0.89
N HIS A 85 -22.47 -0.34 -1.18
CA HIS A 85 -21.52 -0.95 -0.25
C HIS A 85 -20.12 -0.36 -0.47
N ILE A 86 -19.65 0.45 0.48
CA ILE A 86 -18.37 1.18 0.37
C ILE A 86 -17.16 0.28 0.66
N THR A 87 -17.37 -0.84 1.37
CA THR A 87 -16.28 -1.73 1.82
C THR A 87 -16.46 -3.15 1.28
N TYR A 88 -15.38 -3.70 0.72
CA TYR A 88 -15.32 -5.03 0.09
C TYR A 88 -15.85 -6.16 0.98
N LYS A 89 -15.57 -6.10 2.29
CA LYS A 89 -16.08 -7.05 3.29
C LYS A 89 -17.61 -7.05 3.42
N HIS A 90 -18.24 -5.86 3.41
CA HIS A 90 -19.68 -5.74 3.51
C HIS A 90 -20.38 -6.14 2.20
N LEU A 91 -19.77 -5.85 1.06
CA LEU A 91 -20.25 -6.34 -0.24
C LEU A 91 -20.24 -7.87 -0.28
N ALA A 92 -19.16 -8.49 0.18
CA ALA A 92 -19.08 -9.95 0.23
C ALA A 92 -19.99 -10.58 1.27
N HIS A 93 -20.24 -9.90 2.39
CA HIS A 93 -21.28 -10.30 3.34
C HIS A 93 -22.66 -10.32 2.68
N SER A 94 -22.97 -9.29 1.87
CA SER A 94 -24.25 -9.21 1.15
C SER A 94 -24.42 -10.29 0.07
N ILE A 95 -23.35 -10.83 -0.50
CA ILE A 95 -23.39 -11.80 -1.60
C ILE A 95 -23.21 -13.24 -1.12
N PHE A 96 -22.26 -13.48 -0.21
CA PHE A 96 -21.83 -14.80 0.25
C PHE A 96 -22.17 -15.07 1.73
N GLY A 97 -22.80 -14.11 2.42
CA GLY A 97 -23.12 -14.21 3.85
C GLY A 97 -21.89 -14.11 4.77
N PHE A 98 -22.06 -14.59 6.00
CA PHE A 98 -21.05 -14.52 7.06
C PHE A 98 -19.67 -15.09 6.66
N TRP A 99 -19.66 -16.20 5.92
CA TRP A 99 -18.42 -16.87 5.50
C TRP A 99 -17.61 -16.07 4.47
N GLY A 100 -18.27 -15.34 3.59
CA GLY A 100 -17.58 -14.46 2.62
C GLY A 100 -16.89 -13.27 3.28
N TYR A 101 -17.54 -12.67 4.27
CA TYR A 101 -16.96 -11.60 5.08
C TYR A 101 -15.65 -12.06 5.74
N TRP A 102 -15.68 -13.21 6.41
CA TRP A 102 -14.54 -13.71 7.18
C TRP A 102 -13.38 -14.16 6.28
N SER A 103 -13.67 -14.78 5.14
CA SER A 103 -12.64 -15.15 4.16
C SER A 103 -11.88 -13.93 3.64
N ILE A 104 -12.61 -12.89 3.23
CA ILE A 104 -12.00 -11.66 2.73
C ILE A 104 -11.26 -10.91 3.82
N ALA A 105 -11.83 -10.84 5.03
CA ALA A 105 -11.15 -10.25 6.17
C ALA A 105 -9.82 -10.96 6.43
N PHE A 106 -9.81 -12.29 6.40
CA PHE A 106 -8.60 -13.07 6.57
C PHE A 106 -7.53 -12.76 5.51
N PHE A 107 -7.88 -12.83 4.22
CA PHE A 107 -6.92 -12.52 3.15
C PHE A 107 -6.40 -11.08 3.21
N GLN A 108 -7.28 -10.11 3.53
CA GLN A 108 -6.88 -8.72 3.71
C GLN A 108 -5.87 -8.56 4.86
N GLN A 109 -6.09 -9.24 5.99
CA GLN A 109 -5.16 -9.19 7.13
C GLN A 109 -3.82 -9.86 6.79
N VAL A 110 -3.84 -11.02 6.15
CA VAL A 110 -2.61 -11.70 5.71
C VAL A 110 -1.80 -10.81 4.76
N ALA A 111 -2.46 -10.20 3.77
CA ALA A 111 -1.80 -9.27 2.84
C ALA A 111 -1.23 -8.04 3.57
N SER A 112 -1.99 -7.47 4.50
CA SER A 112 -1.55 -6.31 5.29
C SER A 112 -0.34 -6.63 6.17
N LEU A 113 -0.36 -7.79 6.86
CA LEU A 113 0.75 -8.23 7.70
C LEU A 113 2.00 -8.52 6.87
N GLY A 114 1.85 -9.19 5.73
CA GLY A 114 2.94 -9.47 4.80
C GLY A 114 3.57 -8.17 4.28
N ASN A 115 2.76 -7.20 3.87
CA ASN A 115 3.23 -5.89 3.43
C ASN A 115 4.01 -5.16 4.54
N ASN A 116 3.50 -5.17 5.77
CA ASN A 116 4.17 -4.51 6.90
C ASN A 116 5.55 -5.12 7.20
N ILE A 117 5.65 -6.46 7.17
CA ILE A 117 6.91 -7.18 7.37
C ILE A 117 7.91 -6.84 6.24
N ALA A 118 7.44 -6.81 4.99
CA ALA A 118 8.28 -6.46 3.84
C ALA A 118 8.85 -5.04 3.95
N ILE A 119 8.01 -4.07 4.34
CA ILE A 119 8.42 -2.67 4.57
C ILE A 119 9.50 -2.58 5.65
N GLN A 120 9.29 -3.24 6.80
CA GLN A 120 10.25 -3.25 7.91
C GLN A 120 11.61 -3.82 7.49
N ILE A 121 11.62 -4.92 6.72
CA ILE A 121 12.86 -5.52 6.21
C ILE A 121 13.55 -4.58 5.20
N ALA A 122 12.80 -4.00 4.27
CA ALA A 122 13.34 -3.06 3.27
C ALA A 122 13.92 -1.79 3.92
N ALA A 123 13.22 -1.24 4.93
CA ALA A 123 13.69 -0.08 5.68
C ALA A 123 14.93 -0.40 6.51
N GLY A 124 14.93 -1.51 7.25
CA GLY A 124 16.09 -1.94 8.05
C GLY A 124 17.32 -2.20 7.19
N THR A 125 17.15 -2.85 6.02
CA THR A 125 18.26 -3.11 5.09
C THR A 125 18.81 -1.83 4.48
N SER A 126 17.93 -0.89 4.12
CA SER A 126 18.33 0.44 3.62
C SER A 126 19.09 1.24 4.68
N LEU A 127 18.60 1.28 5.91
CA LEU A 127 19.24 2.02 7.01
C LEU A 127 20.61 1.43 7.37
N LYS A 128 20.74 0.10 7.35
CA LYS A 128 22.03 -0.59 7.51
C LYS A 128 23.01 -0.23 6.40
N ALA A 129 22.55 -0.12 5.14
CA ALA A 129 23.41 0.27 4.03
C ALA A 129 23.94 1.70 4.19
N VAL A 130 23.08 2.64 4.60
CA VAL A 130 23.49 4.02 4.90
C VAL A 130 24.48 4.06 6.07
N TYR A 131 24.21 3.34 7.15
CA TYR A 131 25.11 3.29 8.30
C TYR A 131 26.51 2.77 7.92
N LYS A 132 26.58 1.70 7.11
CA LYS A 132 27.85 1.15 6.62
C LYS A 132 28.62 2.13 5.72
N TYR A 133 27.92 3.02 5.01
CA TYR A 133 28.54 4.05 4.19
C TYR A 133 29.26 5.12 5.02
N TYR A 134 28.70 5.51 6.17
CA TYR A 134 29.30 6.51 7.06
C TYR A 134 30.26 5.91 8.12
N TYR A 135 30.00 4.69 8.59
CA TYR A 135 30.79 4.01 9.61
C TYR A 135 31.15 2.59 9.14
N THR A 136 32.31 2.47 8.49
CA THR A 136 32.76 1.25 7.81
C THR A 136 33.00 0.07 8.78
N ASP A 137 33.36 0.36 10.03
CA ASP A 137 33.68 -0.64 11.09
C ASP A 137 32.54 -0.86 12.11
N GLY A 138 31.35 -0.32 11.86
CA GLY A 138 30.23 -0.47 12.79
C GLY A 138 29.61 -1.87 12.78
N SER A 139 29.63 -2.59 13.91
CA SER A 139 29.09 -3.96 14.03
C SER A 139 27.58 -4.06 14.29
N LEU A 140 26.82 -2.97 14.08
CA LEU A 140 25.38 -2.95 14.38
C LEU A 140 24.61 -3.93 13.48
N THR A 141 23.88 -4.84 14.13
CA THR A 141 23.09 -5.85 13.44
C THR A 141 21.82 -5.25 12.85
N LEU A 142 21.33 -5.85 11.76
CA LEU A 142 20.12 -5.43 11.04
C LEU A 142 18.90 -5.29 11.97
N GLN A 143 18.81 -6.14 13.00
CA GLN A 143 17.73 -6.15 13.97
C GLN A 143 17.61 -4.82 14.73
N HIS A 144 18.72 -4.18 15.09
CA HIS A 144 18.69 -2.89 15.79
C HIS A 144 18.08 -1.78 14.91
N PHE A 145 18.39 -1.78 13.61
CA PHE A 145 17.83 -0.83 12.66
C PHE A 145 16.33 -1.09 12.40
N ILE A 146 15.91 -2.36 12.35
CA ILE A 146 14.49 -2.73 12.25
C ILE A 146 13.73 -2.26 13.49
N VAL A 147 14.26 -2.50 14.70
CA VAL A 147 13.62 -2.06 15.96
C VAL A 147 13.53 -0.53 16.04
N PHE A 148 14.59 0.18 15.67
CA PHE A 148 14.58 1.65 15.63
C PHE A 148 13.54 2.19 14.65
N PHE A 149 13.48 1.62 13.44
CA PHE A 149 12.49 1.99 12.44
C PHE A 149 11.06 1.67 12.90
N GLY A 150 10.84 0.49 13.50
CA GLY A 150 9.54 0.13 14.07
C GLY A 150 9.11 1.06 15.21
N ALA A 151 10.01 1.50 16.07
CA ALA A 151 9.71 2.50 17.10
C ALA A 151 9.32 3.85 16.50
N PHE A 152 9.99 4.26 15.42
CA PHE A 152 9.63 5.46 14.66
C PHE A 152 8.26 5.33 13.97
N GLU A 153 7.94 4.17 13.39
CA GLU A 153 6.60 3.89 12.83
C GLU A 153 5.52 3.93 13.91
N LEU A 154 5.78 3.38 15.11
CA LEU A 154 4.84 3.46 16.23
C LEU A 154 4.60 4.91 16.67
N PHE A 155 5.64 5.74 16.67
CA PHE A 155 5.50 7.18 16.93
C PHE A 155 4.68 7.87 15.85
N LEU A 156 4.94 7.58 14.57
CA LEU A 156 4.15 8.12 13.45
C LEU A 156 2.69 7.66 13.50
N SER A 157 2.42 6.43 13.95
CA SER A 157 1.07 5.89 14.13
C SER A 157 0.26 6.63 15.19
N GLN A 158 0.91 7.39 16.09
CA GLN A 158 0.20 8.22 17.06
C GLN A 158 -0.35 9.51 16.45
N LEU A 159 -0.06 9.83 15.17
CA LEU A 159 -0.59 11.00 14.47
C LEU A 159 -1.92 10.64 13.76
N PRO A 160 -3.10 10.96 14.32
CA PRO A 160 -4.38 10.47 13.82
C PRO A 160 -5.06 11.43 12.83
N ASN A 161 -4.35 12.46 12.34
CA ASN A 161 -4.95 13.51 11.52
C ASN A 161 -4.65 13.32 10.02
N ILE A 162 -5.70 13.25 9.20
CA ILE A 162 -5.65 13.25 7.73
C ILE A 162 -4.83 14.44 7.18
N HIS A 163 -4.81 15.57 7.90
CA HIS A 163 -3.98 16.72 7.56
C HIS A 163 -2.46 16.42 7.70
N SER A 164 -2.07 15.61 8.68
CA SER A 164 -0.68 15.18 8.90
C SER A 164 -0.22 14.18 7.83
N LEU A 165 -1.13 13.28 7.40
CA LEU A 165 -0.85 12.30 6.35
C LEU A 165 -0.49 12.93 4.99
N ARG A 166 -1.00 14.12 4.69
CA ARG A 166 -0.72 14.79 3.40
C ARG A 166 0.77 15.10 3.24
N TRP A 167 1.43 15.54 4.30
CA TRP A 167 2.84 15.89 4.25
C TRP A 167 3.72 14.63 4.15
N VAL A 168 3.35 13.55 4.86
CA VAL A 168 4.00 12.24 4.73
C VAL A 168 3.84 11.68 3.31
N ASN A 169 2.64 11.79 2.73
CA ASN A 169 2.39 11.35 1.37
C ASN A 169 3.16 12.17 0.33
N ALA A 170 3.26 13.48 0.53
CA ALA A 170 4.08 14.36 -0.31
C ALA A 170 5.57 14.01 -0.21
N LEU A 171 6.09 13.73 0.99
CA LEU A 171 7.47 13.30 1.20
C LEU A 171 7.76 11.95 0.53
N CYS A 172 6.85 10.99 0.65
CA CYS A 172 6.94 9.70 -0.03
C CYS A 172 6.98 9.87 -1.56
N THR A 173 6.11 10.74 -2.10
CA THR A 173 6.07 11.07 -3.53
C THR A 173 7.39 11.72 -3.97
N PHE A 174 7.91 12.67 -3.20
CA PHE A 174 9.19 13.31 -3.48
C PHE A 174 10.36 12.30 -3.45
N SER A 175 10.39 11.38 -2.48
CA SER A 175 11.37 10.30 -2.40
C SER A 175 11.29 9.38 -3.62
N THR A 176 10.08 9.03 -4.07
CA THR A 176 9.83 8.22 -5.27
C THR A 176 10.34 8.92 -6.53
N ILE A 177 10.07 10.22 -6.68
CA ILE A 177 10.56 11.03 -7.80
C ILE A 177 12.09 11.10 -7.77
N GLY A 178 12.69 11.33 -6.60
CA GLY A 178 14.14 11.37 -6.43
C GLY A 178 14.81 10.04 -6.78
N PHE A 179 14.22 8.93 -6.36
CA PHE A 179 14.65 7.58 -6.75
C PHE A 179 14.58 7.40 -8.26
N ALA A 180 13.42 7.69 -8.88
CA ALA A 180 13.25 7.56 -10.33
C ALA A 180 14.24 8.44 -11.11
N ALA A 181 14.42 9.70 -10.71
CA ALA A 181 15.38 10.62 -11.33
C ALA A 181 16.82 10.11 -11.21
N THR A 182 17.20 9.56 -10.04
CA THR A 182 18.52 8.96 -9.83
C THR A 182 18.71 7.72 -10.70
N THR A 183 17.71 6.84 -10.77
CA THR A 183 17.75 5.66 -11.64
C THR A 183 17.89 6.04 -13.11
N ILE A 184 17.15 7.05 -13.58
CA ILE A 184 17.26 7.59 -14.94
C ILE A 184 18.65 8.17 -15.18
N GLY A 185 19.17 8.98 -14.25
CA GLY A 185 20.51 9.56 -14.35
C GLY A 185 21.61 8.51 -14.43
N VAL A 186 21.55 7.49 -13.57
CA VAL A 186 22.52 6.37 -13.56
C VAL A 186 22.42 5.53 -14.83
N THR A 187 21.20 5.25 -15.32
CA THR A 187 21.03 4.49 -16.57
C THR A 187 21.52 5.26 -17.80
N ILE A 188 21.29 6.57 -17.87
CA ILE A 188 21.85 7.42 -18.94
C ILE A 188 23.38 7.47 -18.84
N TYR A 189 23.94 7.68 -17.66
CA TYR A 189 25.39 7.72 -17.44
C TYR A 189 26.07 6.41 -17.84
N ASN A 190 25.53 5.27 -17.37
CA ASN A 190 26.05 3.96 -17.72
C ASN A 190 25.87 3.64 -19.22
N GLY A 191 24.76 4.07 -19.83
CA GLY A 191 24.53 3.92 -21.27
C GLY A 191 25.44 4.81 -22.12
N ALA A 192 25.82 5.99 -21.64
CA ALA A 192 26.73 6.90 -22.31
C ALA A 192 28.20 6.47 -22.24
N ILE A 193 28.58 5.72 -21.20
CA ILE A 193 29.93 5.18 -21.01
C ILE A 193 30.07 3.75 -21.58
N GLY A 194 28.94 3.11 -21.90
CA GLY A 194 28.85 1.74 -22.41
C GLY A 194 28.80 1.60 -23.94
N ILE A 195 29.34 2.56 -24.71
CA ILE A 195 29.59 2.44 -26.17
C ILE A 195 31.09 2.63 -26.42
#